data_AF-A0A1L5KW15-F1
#
_entry.id   AF-A0A1L5KW15-F1
#
_cell.length_a   1.000
_cell.length_b   1.000
_cell.length_c   1.000
_cell.angle_alpha   90.00
_cell.angle_beta   90.00
_cell.angle_gamma   90.00
#
_symmetry.space_group_name_H-M   'P 1'
#
loop_
_entity.id
_entity.type
_entity.pdbx_description
1 polymer ?
#
loop_
_entity_poly.entity_id
_entity_poly.type
_entity_poly.pdbx_seq_one_letter_code
_entity_poly.pdbx_strand_id
1 'polypeptide(L)'
;MLQQQPVARDLRQISAALKMITDMERIGDQTSDIADIIIAAGMSEAREIPVIGKMAEATSKMVNDSVLAYVNKDLELARKVMLADDEVDKLFDQTKQKLVKLIAEDHGNQGEKAIDLIMITKYLERIGDHATNIAEWVEFSITGVHKGMAAV
;
A
#
# COMPACT_ATOMS: atom_id res chain seq x y z
N MET A 1 13.27 37.41 -4.30
CA MET A 1 14.34 36.39 -4.18
C MET A 1 13.77 34.97 -4.33
N LEU A 2 13.12 34.65 -5.46
CA LEU A 2 12.51 33.32 -5.72
C LEU A 2 12.98 32.71 -7.04
N GLN A 3 14.12 33.18 -7.57
CA GLN A 3 14.67 32.77 -8.88
C GLN A 3 16.02 32.04 -8.77
N GLN A 4 16.33 31.44 -7.62
CA GLN A 4 17.43 30.46 -7.54
C GLN A 4 16.84 29.09 -7.89
N GLN A 5 16.82 28.77 -9.19
CA GLN A 5 16.29 27.50 -9.73
C GLN A 5 16.85 26.19 -9.12
N PRO A 6 18.02 26.14 -8.41
CA PRO A 6 18.42 24.96 -7.64
C PRO A 6 17.59 24.75 -6.35
N VAL A 7 17.23 25.84 -5.64
CA VAL A 7 16.62 25.78 -4.29
C VAL A 7 15.22 25.17 -4.32
N ALA A 8 14.44 25.47 -5.35
CA ALA A 8 13.08 24.94 -5.48
C ALA A 8 13.07 23.41 -5.65
N ARG A 9 14.07 22.84 -6.35
CA ARG A 9 14.18 21.38 -6.51
C ARG A 9 14.57 20.71 -5.20
N ASP A 10 15.54 21.28 -4.50
CA ASP A 10 16.02 20.72 -3.22
C ASP A 10 14.92 20.79 -2.15
N LEU A 11 14.15 21.89 -2.11
CA LEU A 11 12.99 22.01 -1.22
C LEU A 11 11.89 21.00 -1.54
N ARG A 12 11.61 20.72 -2.82
CA ARG A 12 10.65 19.67 -3.19
C ARG A 12 11.10 18.29 -2.75
N GLN A 13 12.40 17.97 -2.91
CA GLN A 13 12.94 16.69 -2.45
C GLN A 13 12.80 16.53 -0.93
N ILE A 14 13.18 17.55 -0.16
CA ILE A 14 13.03 17.52 1.30
C ILE A 14 11.55 17.41 1.70
N SER A 15 10.67 18.16 1.04
CA SER A 15 9.23 18.16 1.35
C SER A 15 8.59 16.81 1.04
N ALA A 16 8.91 16.21 -0.10
CA ALA A 16 8.45 14.88 -0.48
C ALA A 16 8.94 13.83 0.53
N ALA A 17 10.22 13.87 0.91
CA ALA A 17 10.78 12.96 1.92
C ALA A 17 10.04 13.06 3.26
N LEU A 18 9.77 14.28 3.75
CA LEU A 18 9.05 14.49 5.01
C LEU A 18 7.62 13.94 4.96
N LYS A 19 6.95 14.03 3.81
CA LYS A 19 5.59 13.48 3.63
C LYS A 19 5.61 11.96 3.56
N MET A 20 6.53 11.39 2.79
CA MET A 20 6.71 9.94 2.66
C MET A 20 7.01 9.24 3.99
N ILE A 21 7.68 9.92 4.94
CA ILE A 21 7.93 9.34 6.28
C ILE A 21 6.62 8.98 6.99
N THR A 22 5.58 9.81 6.85
CA THR A 22 4.27 9.52 7.44
C THR A 22 3.64 8.30 6.79
N ASP A 23 3.69 8.17 5.47
CA ASP A 23 3.18 6.97 4.79
C ASP A 23 3.97 5.70 5.18
N MET A 24 5.30 5.80 5.33
CA MET A 24 6.13 4.68 5.81
C MET A 24 5.78 4.26 7.24
N GLU A 25 5.50 5.19 8.14
CA GLU A 25 5.05 4.88 9.50
C GLU A 25 3.71 4.14 9.49
N ARG A 26 2.75 4.61 8.67
CA ARG A 26 1.46 3.93 8.50
C ARG A 26 1.56 2.52 7.95
N ILE A 27 2.49 2.29 7.02
CA ILE A 27 2.79 0.94 6.50
C ILE A 27 3.29 0.05 7.65
N GLY A 28 4.17 0.57 8.51
CA GLY A 28 4.67 -0.12 9.69
C GLY A 28 3.55 -0.48 10.67
N ASP A 29 2.68 0.48 11.01
CA ASP A 29 1.53 0.27 11.90
C ASP A 29 0.61 -0.84 11.37
N GLN A 30 0.24 -0.76 10.08
CA GLN A 30 -0.65 -1.75 9.45
C GLN A 30 -0.01 -3.14 9.36
N THR A 31 1.31 -3.20 9.17
CA THR A 31 2.06 -4.46 9.22
C THR A 31 2.04 -5.05 10.63
N SER A 32 2.13 -4.21 11.67
CA SER A 32 2.00 -4.64 13.07
C SER A 32 0.60 -5.17 13.36
N ASP A 33 -0.45 -4.47 12.93
CA ASP A 33 -1.85 -4.90 13.09
C ASP A 33 -2.09 -6.28 12.44
N ILE A 34 -1.53 -6.52 11.25
CA ILE A 34 -1.60 -7.84 10.58
C ILE A 34 -0.92 -8.92 11.43
N ALA A 35 0.27 -8.64 11.96
CA ALA A 35 1.01 -9.58 12.80
C ALA A 35 0.24 -9.92 14.09
N ASP A 36 -0.35 -8.91 14.73
CA ASP A 36 -1.14 -9.09 15.95
C ASP A 36 -2.38 -9.97 15.70
N ILE A 37 -3.08 -9.78 14.58
CA ILE A 37 -4.21 -10.65 14.19
C ILE A 37 -3.75 -12.09 14.00
N ILE A 38 -2.66 -12.31 13.24
CA ILE A 38 -2.14 -13.65 12.96
C ILE A 38 -1.78 -14.39 14.26
N ILE A 39 -1.12 -13.69 15.19
CA ILE A 39 -0.72 -14.24 16.49
C ILE A 39 -1.97 -14.55 17.34
N ALA A 40 -2.91 -13.61 17.45
CA ALA A 40 -4.11 -13.76 18.27
C ALA A 40 -5.01 -14.90 17.77
N ALA A 41 -5.14 -15.05 16.45
CA ALA A 41 -5.93 -16.10 15.82
C ALA A 41 -5.20 -17.46 15.77
N GLY A 42 -3.94 -17.55 16.22
CA GLY A 42 -3.16 -18.79 16.22
C GLY A 42 -2.92 -19.37 14.83
N MET A 43 -2.88 -18.51 13.81
CA MET A 43 -2.77 -18.93 12.40
C MET A 43 -1.34 -19.38 12.11
N SER A 44 -1.15 -20.65 11.77
CA SER A 44 0.19 -21.22 11.55
C SER A 44 0.65 -21.23 10.09
N GLU A 45 -0.27 -21.13 9.12
CA GLU A 45 0.07 -20.99 7.70
C GLU A 45 -0.96 -20.13 6.94
N ALA A 46 -0.48 -19.13 6.19
CA ALA A 46 -1.28 -18.30 5.27
C ALA A 46 -1.72 -19.06 3.99
N ARG A 47 -1.94 -20.38 4.07
CA ARG A 47 -2.24 -21.23 2.90
C ARG A 47 -3.73 -21.40 2.61
N GLU A 48 -4.60 -21.00 3.54
CA GLU A 48 -6.02 -21.32 3.41
C GLU A 48 -6.71 -20.48 2.34
N ILE A 49 -6.16 -19.29 2.01
CA ILE A 49 -6.66 -18.45 0.92
C ILE A 49 -5.49 -17.95 0.07
N PRO A 50 -5.13 -18.67 -1.01
CA PRO A 50 -4.00 -18.30 -1.88
C PRO A 50 -4.08 -16.90 -2.50
N VAL A 51 -5.27 -16.28 -2.58
CA VAL A 51 -5.42 -14.91 -3.09
C VAL A 51 -4.86 -13.86 -2.12
N ILE A 52 -4.91 -14.11 -0.80
CA ILE A 52 -4.31 -13.21 0.21
C ILE A 52 -2.79 -13.22 0.08
N GLY A 53 -2.17 -14.38 -0.13
CA GLY A 53 -0.73 -14.48 -0.39
C GLY A 53 -0.30 -13.68 -1.61
N LYS A 54 -1.06 -13.75 -2.71
CA LYS A 54 -0.80 -12.94 -3.91
C LYS A 54 -0.93 -11.44 -3.64
N MET A 55 -1.92 -11.04 -2.84
CA MET A 55 -2.11 -9.65 -2.45
C MET A 55 -0.94 -9.16 -1.60
N ALA A 56 -0.49 -9.96 -0.63
CA ALA A 56 0.68 -9.64 0.18
C ALA A 56 1.95 -9.47 -0.65
N GLU A 57 2.18 -10.34 -1.64
CA GLU A 57 3.29 -10.22 -2.59
C GLU A 57 3.20 -8.94 -3.43
N ALA A 58 2.02 -8.64 -3.99
CA ALA A 58 1.79 -7.45 -4.80
C ALA A 58 1.99 -6.15 -3.99
N THR A 59 1.35 -6.07 -2.82
CA THR A 59 1.49 -4.94 -1.89
C THR A 59 2.95 -4.78 -1.42
N SER A 60 3.64 -5.86 -1.05
CA SER A 60 5.06 -5.78 -0.64
C SER A 60 5.94 -5.27 -1.78
N LYS A 61 5.65 -5.67 -3.01
CA LYS A 61 6.34 -5.17 -4.21
C LYS A 61 6.07 -3.68 -4.43
N MET A 62 4.84 -3.21 -4.25
CA MET A 62 4.51 -1.77 -4.36
C MET A 62 5.31 -0.94 -3.36
N VAL A 63 5.40 -1.37 -2.09
CA VAL A 63 6.20 -0.69 -1.07
C VAL A 63 7.68 -0.64 -1.44
N ASN A 64 8.23 -1.77 -1.92
CA ASN A 64 9.64 -1.81 -2.34
C ASN A 64 9.90 -0.88 -3.53
N ASP A 65 9.07 -0.98 -4.57
CA ASP A 65 9.21 -0.20 -5.79
C ASP A 65 9.00 1.29 -5.57
N SER A 66 8.11 1.70 -4.66
CA SER A 66 7.87 3.12 -4.36
C SER A 66 9.09 3.77 -3.71
N VAL A 67 9.75 3.06 -2.79
CA VAL A 67 11.00 3.50 -2.16
C VAL A 67 12.15 3.48 -3.18
N LEU A 68 12.26 2.44 -4.01
CA LEU A 68 13.26 2.38 -5.07
C LEU A 68 13.08 3.52 -6.09
N ALA A 69 11.85 3.87 -6.44
CA ALA A 69 11.55 4.98 -7.33
C ALA A 69 12.06 6.30 -6.76
N TYR A 70 11.89 6.52 -5.45
CA TYR A 70 12.43 7.69 -4.77
C TYR A 70 13.97 7.74 -4.82
N VAL A 71 14.63 6.65 -4.41
CA VAL A 71 16.11 6.58 -4.34
C VAL A 71 16.74 6.81 -5.71
N ASN A 72 16.17 6.21 -6.75
CA ASN A 72 16.69 6.28 -8.11
C ASN A 72 16.18 7.48 -8.91
N LYS A 73 15.24 8.27 -8.35
CA LYS A 73 14.51 9.34 -9.05
C LYS A 73 13.84 8.82 -10.34
N ASP A 74 13.24 7.64 -10.24
CA ASP A 74 12.62 6.94 -11.36
C ASP A 74 11.12 7.22 -11.42
N LEU A 75 10.76 8.17 -12.28
CA LEU A 75 9.37 8.59 -12.51
C LEU A 75 8.52 7.45 -13.10
N GLU A 76 9.09 6.63 -13.96
CA GLU A 76 8.36 5.55 -14.63
C GLU A 76 8.06 4.41 -13.65
N LEU A 77 8.99 4.11 -12.73
CA LEU A 77 8.74 3.17 -11.65
C LEU A 77 7.66 3.69 -10.69
N ALA A 78 7.68 4.97 -10.32
CA ALA A 78 6.62 5.57 -9.49
C ALA A 78 5.24 5.41 -10.15
N ARG A 79 5.13 5.70 -11.45
CA ARG A 79 3.87 5.51 -12.20
C ARG A 79 3.42 4.06 -12.26
N LYS A 80 4.35 3.11 -12.38
CA LYS A 80 4.02 1.68 -12.31
C LYS A 80 3.48 1.28 -10.94
N VAL A 81 3.98 1.85 -9.85
CA VAL A 81 3.42 1.63 -8.51
C VAL A 81 1.98 2.11 -8.45
N MET A 82 1.72 3.35 -8.90
CA MET A 82 0.36 3.91 -8.92
C MET A 82 -0.64 3.06 -9.73
N LEU A 83 -0.18 2.40 -10.80
CA LEU A 83 -1.01 1.50 -11.61
C LEU A 83 -1.15 0.09 -10.99
N ALA A 84 -0.23 -0.32 -10.12
CA ALA A 84 -0.28 -1.63 -9.47
C ALA A 84 -1.37 -1.71 -8.40
N ASP A 85 -1.79 -0.55 -7.88
CA ASP A 85 -2.88 -0.38 -6.91
C ASP A 85 -4.20 -1.03 -7.40
N ASP A 86 -4.53 -0.85 -8.68
CA ASP A 86 -5.72 -1.47 -9.32
C ASP A 86 -5.75 -3.00 -9.17
N GLU A 87 -4.59 -3.66 -9.18
CA GLU A 87 -4.52 -5.12 -8.98
C GLU A 87 -4.68 -5.49 -7.51
N VAL A 88 -4.19 -4.68 -6.57
CA VAL A 88 -4.40 -4.88 -5.12
C VAL A 88 -5.89 -4.73 -4.77
N ASP A 89 -6.57 -3.70 -5.29
CA ASP A 89 -8.02 -3.51 -5.14
C ASP A 89 -8.82 -4.71 -5.64
N LYS A 90 -8.45 -5.20 -6.82
CA LYS A 90 -9.09 -6.38 -7.42
C LYS A 90 -8.85 -7.64 -6.58
N LEU A 91 -7.66 -7.82 -6.00
CA LEU A 91 -7.37 -8.94 -5.11
C LEU A 91 -8.14 -8.83 -3.78
N PHE A 92 -8.33 -7.61 -3.26
CA PHE A 92 -9.19 -7.35 -2.10
C PHE A 92 -10.64 -7.79 -2.38
N ASP A 93 -11.20 -7.36 -3.51
CA ASP A 93 -12.57 -7.71 -3.89
C ASP A 93 -12.76 -9.22 -4.13
N GLN A 94 -11.80 -9.88 -4.78
CA GLN A 94 -11.80 -11.33 -4.95
C GLN A 94 -11.75 -12.07 -3.60
N THR A 95 -10.94 -11.57 -2.66
CA THR A 95 -10.84 -12.16 -1.32
C THR A 95 -12.16 -12.01 -0.56
N LYS A 96 -12.75 -10.81 -0.58
CA LYS A 96 -14.07 -10.53 0.00
C LYS A 96 -15.14 -11.49 -0.51
N GLN A 97 -15.21 -11.70 -1.82
CA GLN A 97 -16.18 -12.64 -2.42
C GLN A 97 -15.95 -14.09 -1.96
N LYS A 98 -14.69 -14.53 -1.85
CA LYS A 98 -14.36 -15.88 -1.36
C LYS A 98 -14.72 -16.07 0.12
N LEU A 99 -14.49 -15.06 0.95
CA LEU A 99 -14.83 -15.10 2.37
C LEU A 99 -16.34 -15.14 2.60
N VAL A 100 -17.12 -14.36 1.84
CA VAL A 100 -18.59 -14.43 1.89
C VAL A 100 -19.08 -15.83 1.53
N LYS A 101 -18.50 -16.44 0.48
CA LYS A 101 -18.84 -17.81 0.08
C LYS A 101 -18.48 -18.84 1.15
N LEU A 102 -17.29 -18.72 1.76
CA LEU A 102 -16.83 -19.59 2.86
C LEU A 102 -17.81 -19.57 4.03
N ILE A 103 -18.22 -18.37 4.48
CA ILE A 103 -19.19 -18.21 5.58
C ILE A 103 -20.52 -18.87 5.22
N ALA A 104 -21.02 -18.66 4.00
CA ALA A 104 -22.29 -19.19 3.56
C ALA A 104 -22.31 -20.72 3.46
N GLU A 105 -21.23 -21.33 2.96
CA GLU A 105 -21.12 -22.79 2.77
C GLU A 105 -20.94 -23.55 4.09
N ASP A 106 -20.27 -22.95 5.08
CA ASP A 106 -20.03 -23.57 6.38
C ASP A 106 -21.06 -23.13 7.45
N HIS A 107 -22.22 -22.62 7.02
CA HIS A 107 -23.31 -22.18 7.90
C HIS A 107 -22.86 -21.22 9.02
N GLY A 108 -21.82 -20.42 8.76
CA GLY A 108 -21.27 -19.45 9.71
C GLY A 108 -20.24 -19.98 10.71
N ASN A 109 -19.90 -21.27 10.72
CA ASN A 109 -18.93 -21.82 11.68
C ASN A 109 -17.53 -21.17 11.56
N GLN A 110 -17.13 -20.75 10.36
CA GLN A 110 -15.88 -20.03 10.09
C GLN A 110 -16.01 -18.50 10.12
N GLY A 111 -17.07 -17.96 10.73
CA GLY A 111 -17.34 -16.52 10.77
C GLY A 111 -16.21 -15.68 11.39
N GLU A 112 -15.70 -16.07 12.56
CA GLU A 112 -14.63 -15.34 13.26
C GLU A 112 -13.35 -15.28 12.42
N LYS A 113 -12.92 -16.44 11.93
CA LYS A 113 -11.76 -16.55 11.03
C LYS A 113 -11.92 -15.73 9.75
N ALA A 114 -13.12 -15.68 9.17
CA ALA A 114 -13.37 -14.87 7.98
C ALA A 114 -13.28 -13.36 8.28
N ILE A 115 -13.66 -12.94 9.49
CA ILE A 115 -13.48 -11.56 9.98
C ILE A 115 -11.99 -11.22 10.11
N ASP A 116 -11.19 -12.10 10.72
CA ASP A 116 -9.74 -11.89 10.84
C ASP A 116 -9.07 -11.77 9.46
N LEU A 117 -9.44 -12.65 8.53
CA LEU A 117 -8.90 -12.67 7.18
C LEU A 117 -9.28 -11.41 6.37
N ILE A 118 -10.52 -10.91 6.49
CA ILE A 118 -10.90 -9.66 5.79
C ILE A 118 -10.19 -8.45 6.40
N MET A 119 -9.93 -8.44 7.71
CA MET A 119 -9.16 -7.38 8.35
C MET A 119 -7.70 -7.36 7.86
N ILE A 120 -7.05 -8.53 7.81
CA ILE A 120 -5.70 -8.67 7.21
C ILE A 120 -5.69 -8.13 5.77
N THR A 121 -6.68 -8.55 4.97
CA THR A 121 -6.79 -8.14 3.56
C THR A 121 -7.02 -6.62 3.44
N LYS A 122 -7.81 -6.02 4.34
CA LYS A 122 -8.02 -4.57 4.35
C LYS A 122 -6.74 -3.82 4.73
N TYR A 123 -5.95 -4.34 5.66
CA TYR A 123 -4.66 -3.73 5.98
C TYR A 123 -3.67 -3.81 4.82
N LEU A 124 -3.65 -4.91 4.06
CA LEU A 124 -2.85 -5.01 2.83
C LEU A 124 -3.25 -3.99 1.76
N GLU A 125 -4.54 -3.70 1.61
CA GLU A 125 -5.02 -2.66 0.69
C GLU A 125 -4.56 -1.27 1.15
N ARG A 126 -4.69 -0.96 2.44
CA ARG A 126 -4.21 0.32 2.99
C ARG A 126 -2.70 0.50 2.87
N ILE A 127 -1.93 -0.58 2.97
CA ILE A 127 -0.48 -0.53 2.71
C ILE A 127 -0.22 -0.19 1.23
N GLY A 128 -1.05 -0.72 0.32
CA GLY A 128 -1.07 -0.35 -1.10
C GLY A 128 -1.31 1.14 -1.30
N ASP A 129 -2.36 1.69 -0.67
CA ASP A 129 -2.68 3.12 -0.72
C ASP A 129 -1.48 3.99 -0.30
N HIS A 130 -0.81 3.62 0.81
CA HIS A 130 0.37 4.35 1.29
C HIS A 130 1.56 4.22 0.34
N ALA A 131 1.76 3.06 -0.31
CA ALA A 131 2.78 2.91 -1.34
C ALA A 131 2.49 3.78 -2.57
N THR A 132 1.21 3.90 -2.95
CA THR A 132 0.73 4.80 -4.01
C THR A 132 1.00 6.26 -3.65
N ASN A 133 0.68 6.69 -2.42
CA ASN A 133 1.01 8.04 -1.93
C ASN A 133 2.51 8.33 -2.01
N ILE A 134 3.36 7.38 -1.59
CA ILE A 134 4.82 7.52 -1.71
C ILE A 134 5.21 7.75 -3.18
N ALA A 135 4.67 6.96 -4.11
CA ALA A 135 4.94 7.12 -5.53
C ALA A 135 4.46 8.47 -6.09
N GLU A 136 3.32 9.00 -5.63
CA GLU A 136 2.86 10.35 -5.98
C GLU A 136 3.83 11.44 -5.46
N TRP A 137 4.36 11.28 -4.25
CA TRP A 137 5.41 12.17 -3.72
C TRP A 137 6.71 12.09 -4.52
N VAL A 138 7.07 10.92 -5.05
CA VAL A 138 8.20 10.76 -5.98
C VAL A 138 7.95 11.56 -7.26
N GLU A 139 6.78 11.40 -7.89
CA GLU A 139 6.42 12.17 -9.08
C GLU A 139 6.47 13.67 -8.81
N PHE A 140 5.93 14.14 -7.68
CA PHE A 140 6.02 15.55 -7.28
C PHE A 140 7.46 16.02 -7.09
N SER A 141 8.32 15.22 -6.46
CA SER A 141 9.72 15.59 -6.24
C SER A 141 10.47 15.85 -7.56
N ILE A 142 10.11 15.11 -8.61
CA ILE A 142 10.72 15.17 -9.94
C ILE A 142 10.08 16.27 -10.79
N THR A 143 8.75 16.26 -10.90
CA THR A 143 7.98 17.05 -11.87
C THR A 143 7.47 18.39 -11.29
N GLY A 144 7.32 18.47 -9.97
CA GLY A 144 6.65 19.58 -9.29
C GLY A 144 5.12 19.51 -9.32
N VAL A 145 4.53 18.46 -9.90
CA VAL A 145 3.08 18.25 -9.96
C VAL A 145 2.69 17.13 -8.99
N HIS A 146 1.72 17.39 -8.13
CA HIS A 146 1.09 16.37 -7.27
C HIS A 146 -0.39 16.29 -7.63
N LYS A 147 -0.95 15.08 -7.74
CA LYS A 147 -2.41 14.91 -7.80
C LYS A 147 -3.03 15.56 -6.55
N GLY A 148 -3.72 16.69 -6.72
CA GLY A 148 -4.36 17.42 -5.60
C GLY A 148 -3.71 18.75 -5.20
N MET A 149 -2.50 19.09 -5.67
CA MET A 149 -1.98 20.47 -5.60
C MET A 149 -2.10 21.11 -6.98
N ALA A 150 -3.03 22.07 -7.13
CA ALA A 150 -3.07 22.90 -8.32
C ALA A 150 -1.70 23.57 -8.51
N ALA A 151 -1.19 23.55 -9.74
CA ALA A 151 0.02 24.29 -10.09
C ALA A 151 -0.19 25.76 -9.72
N VAL A 152 0.61 26.25 -8.77
CA VAL A 152 0.65 27.68 -8.40
C VAL A 152 1.56 28.41 -9.37
#